data_AF-A0A9D6EXB5-F1
#
_entry.id   AF-A0A9D6EXB5-F1
#
_cell.length_a   1.000
_cell.length_b   1.000
_cell.length_c   1.000
_cell.angle_alpha   90.00
_cell.angle_beta   90.00
_cell.angle_gamma   90.00
#
_symmetry.space_group_name_H-M   'P 1'
#
loop_
_entity.id
_entity.type
_entity.pdbx_description
1 polymer ?
#
loop_
_entity_poly.entity_id
_entity_poly.type
_entity_poly.pdbx_seq_one_letter_code
_entity_poly.pdbx_strand_id
1 'polypeptide(L)'
;MFKNQTLKDVYNRVVPYYQTQILPHLLRGENVLIVAHGNSLRALVKYLENISDADISGLEIETGEILIYEIDQNEAVISKNRKGGGEEL
;
A
#
# COMPACT_ATOMS: atom_id res chain seq x y z
N MET A 1 -14.83 22.93 13.01
CA MET A 1 -15.33 21.94 12.03
C MET A 1 -14.33 20.79 11.99
N PHE A 2 -14.66 19.63 12.55
CA PHE A 2 -13.78 18.46 12.49
C PHE A 2 -13.78 17.93 11.05
N LYS A 3 -12.63 18.00 10.36
CA LYS A 3 -12.45 17.37 9.06
C LYS A 3 -12.14 15.88 9.28
N ASN A 4 -13.11 15.01 9.06
CA ASN A 4 -12.82 13.59 8.86
C ASN A 4 -12.09 13.43 7.53
N GLN A 5 -10.97 12.69 7.53
CA GLN A 5 -10.23 12.40 6.30
C GLN A 5 -10.94 11.28 5.53
N THR A 6 -11.24 11.52 4.25
CA THR A 6 -11.72 10.48 3.34
C THR A 6 -10.55 9.62 2.85
N LEU A 7 -10.83 8.44 2.28
CA LEU A 7 -9.79 7.64 1.64
C LEU A 7 -9.10 8.40 0.50
N LYS A 8 -9.84 9.27 -0.21
CA LYS A 8 -9.31 10.17 -1.24
C LYS A 8 -8.30 11.16 -0.66
N ASP A 9 -8.60 11.77 0.49
CA ASP A 9 -7.66 12.69 1.15
C ASP A 9 -6.40 11.95 1.61
N VAL A 10 -6.55 10.72 2.12
CA VAL A 10 -5.41 9.87 2.50
C VAL A 10 -4.57 9.49 1.28
N TYR A 11 -5.20 9.12 0.17
CA TYR A 11 -4.52 8.81 -1.09
C TYR A 11 -3.64 9.97 -1.57
N ASN A 12 -4.19 11.19 -1.56
CA ASN A 12 -3.51 12.40 -2.01
C ASN A 12 -2.26 12.76 -1.18
N ARG A 13 -2.09 12.21 0.03
CA ARG A 13 -0.87 12.39 0.83
C ARG A 13 0.05 11.16 0.86
N VAL A 14 -0.52 9.94 0.76
CA VAL A 14 0.25 8.69 0.84
C VAL A 14 1.01 8.43 -0.45
N VAL A 15 0.37 8.62 -1.62
CA VAL A 15 1.02 8.35 -2.91
C VAL A 15 2.23 9.25 -3.17
N PRO A 16 2.15 10.58 -2.96
CA PRO A 16 3.33 11.43 -3.10
C PRO A 16 4.45 11.06 -2.12
N TYR A 17 4.11 10.63 -0.90
CA TYR A 17 5.11 10.17 0.06
C TYR A 17 5.80 8.88 -0.40
N TYR A 18 5.03 7.91 -0.90
CA TYR A 18 5.60 6.69 -1.49
C TYR A 18 6.55 7.02 -2.65
N GLN A 19 6.11 7.82 -3.62
CA GLN A 19 6.89 8.16 -4.82
C GLN A 19 8.19 8.91 -4.48
N THR A 20 8.16 9.80 -3.49
CA THR A 20 9.32 10.65 -3.17
C THR A 20 10.24 10.10 -2.10
N GLN A 21 9.75 9.26 -1.18
CA GLN A 21 10.51 8.78 -0.03
C GLN A 21 10.75 7.26 -0.01
N ILE A 22 9.90 6.47 -0.67
CA ILE A 22 9.96 5.00 -0.59
C ILE A 22 10.48 4.41 -1.90
N LEU A 23 9.86 4.79 -3.01
CA LEU A 23 10.22 4.30 -4.34
C LEU A 23 11.72 4.49 -4.68
N PRO A 24 12.39 5.62 -4.35
CA PRO A 24 13.81 5.75 -4.62
C PRO A 24 14.69 4.73 -3.88
N HIS A 25 14.26 4.24 -2.72
CA HIS A 25 14.96 3.19 -1.99
C HIS A 25 14.77 1.83 -2.68
N LEU A 26 13.54 1.53 -3.11
CA LEU A 26 13.24 0.31 -3.87
C LEU A 26 14.03 0.24 -5.19
N LEU A 27 14.13 1.36 -5.92
CA LEU A 27 14.90 1.43 -7.17
C LEU A 27 16.41 1.23 -6.96
N ARG A 28 16.93 1.52 -5.76
CA ARG A 28 18.32 1.19 -5.37
C ARG A 28 18.52 -0.29 -4.96
N GLY A 29 17.47 -1.10 -5.03
CA GLY A 29 17.51 -2.51 -4.62
C GLY A 29 17.42 -2.72 -3.11
N GLU A 30 16.99 -1.72 -2.35
CA GLU A 30 16.78 -1.84 -0.91
C GLU A 30 15.43 -2.51 -0.59
N ASN A 31 15.36 -3.25 0.50
CA ASN A 31 14.10 -3.78 1.03
C ASN A 31 13.48 -2.76 1.99
N VAL A 32 12.20 -2.42 1.81
CA VAL A 32 11.48 -1.45 2.66
C VAL A 32 10.30 -2.12 3.36
N LEU A 33 10.24 -1.96 4.69
CA LEU A 33 9.08 -2.35 5.52
C LEU A 33 8.23 -1.12 5.82
N ILE A 34 6.94 -1.18 5.49
CA ILE A 34 5.97 -0.12 5.80
C ILE A 34 5.00 -0.64 6.87
N VAL A 35 4.98 0.02 8.03
CA VAL A 35 4.02 -0.24 9.11
C VAL A 35 3.12 0.98 9.24
N ALA A 36 1.81 0.81 9.02
CA ALA A 36 0.85 1.91 9.00
C ALA A 36 -0.57 1.44 9.36
N HIS A 37 -1.54 2.36 9.30
CA HIS A 37 -2.96 2.08 9.54
C HIS A 37 -3.73 1.72 8.26
N GLY A 38 -4.89 1.08 8.42
CA GLY A 38 -5.68 0.51 7.32
C GLY A 38 -5.99 1.45 6.15
N ASN A 39 -6.41 2.70 6.39
CA ASN A 39 -6.69 3.64 5.29
C ASN A 39 -5.41 4.03 4.51
N SER A 40 -4.28 4.16 5.20
CA SER A 40 -2.99 4.48 4.55
C SER A 40 -2.51 3.31 3.71
N LEU A 41 -2.60 2.07 4.25
CA LEU A 41 -2.25 0.86 3.52
C LEU A 41 -3.18 0.63 2.33
N ARG A 42 -4.50 0.77 2.50
CA ARG A 42 -5.47 0.66 1.40
C ARG A 42 -5.22 1.70 0.31
N ALA A 43 -4.89 2.93 0.67
CA ALA A 43 -4.55 3.97 -0.31
C ALA A 43 -3.28 3.62 -1.10
N LEU A 44 -2.27 3.07 -0.44
CA LEU A 44 -1.03 2.63 -1.10
C LEU A 44 -1.29 1.41 -2.00
N VAL A 45 -1.99 0.40 -1.50
CA VAL A 45 -2.33 -0.80 -2.28
C VAL A 45 -3.18 -0.44 -3.50
N LYS A 46 -4.14 0.48 -3.35
CA LYS A 46 -4.91 1.01 -4.47
C LYS A 46 -4.01 1.56 -5.58
N TYR A 47 -2.99 2.31 -5.21
CA TYR A 47 -2.02 2.88 -6.16
C TYR A 47 -1.17 1.79 -6.82
N LEU A 48 -0.59 0.88 -6.02
CA LEU A 48 0.29 -0.19 -6.50
C LEU A 48 -0.43 -1.17 -7.44
N GLU A 49 -1.68 -1.50 -7.15
CA GLU A 49 -2.49 -2.46 -7.92
C GLU A 49 -3.42 -1.79 -8.94
N ASN A 50 -3.36 -0.45 -9.08
CA ASN A 50 -4.23 0.34 -9.95
C ASN A 50 -5.74 0.04 -9.77
N ILE A 51 -6.17 -0.12 -8.50
CA ILE A 51 -7.55 -0.47 -8.16
C ILE A 51 -8.47 0.75 -8.37
N SER A 52 -9.60 0.53 -9.02
CA SER A 52 -10.58 1.58 -9.29
C SER A 52 -11.28 2.09 -8.02
N ASP A 53 -11.89 3.28 -8.10
CA ASP A 53 -12.71 3.81 -6.99
C ASP A 53 -13.94 2.92 -6.68
N ALA A 54 -14.43 2.15 -7.65
CA ALA A 54 -15.55 1.24 -7.43
C ALA A 54 -15.10 -0.02 -6.67
N ASP A 55 -13.94 -0.55 -7.02
CA ASP A 55 -13.46 -1.84 -6.51
C ASP A 55 -12.73 -1.72 -5.16
N ILE A 56 -12.29 -0.51 -4.79
CA ILE A 56 -11.55 -0.30 -3.52
C ILE A 56 -12.35 -0.65 -2.27
N SER A 57 -13.68 -0.65 -2.38
CA SER A 57 -14.58 -1.02 -1.29
C SER A 57 -14.44 -2.50 -0.88
N GLY A 58 -14.03 -3.37 -1.80
CA GLY A 58 -13.79 -4.79 -1.54
C GLY A 58 -12.37 -5.11 -1.07
N LEU A 59 -11.48 -4.13 -0.97
CA LEU A 59 -10.12 -4.35 -0.49
C LEU A 59 -10.11 -4.40 1.04
N GLU A 60 -9.96 -5.62 1.58
CA GLU A 60 -9.72 -5.86 3.01
C GLU A 60 -8.24 -6.20 3.25
N ILE A 61 -7.69 -5.61 4.31
CA ILE A 61 -6.36 -5.89 4.83
C ILE A 61 -6.55 -6.22 6.31
N GLU A 62 -6.29 -7.47 6.69
CA GLU A 62 -6.51 -7.93 8.05
C GLU A 62 -5.43 -7.41 9.00
N THR A 63 -5.77 -7.34 10.30
CA THR A 63 -4.77 -6.98 11.30
C THR A 63 -3.75 -8.11 11.44
N GLY A 64 -2.47 -7.80 11.22
CA GLY A 64 -1.40 -8.80 11.24
C GLY A 64 -1.13 -9.44 9.88
N GLU A 65 -1.88 -9.09 8.84
CA GLU A 65 -1.56 -9.47 7.46
C GLU A 65 -0.35 -8.68 6.95
N ILE A 66 0.60 -9.38 6.35
CA ILE A 66 1.80 -8.86 5.72
C ILE A 66 1.62 -8.98 4.21
N LEU A 67 1.57 -7.84 3.52
CA LEU A 67 1.56 -7.77 2.07
C LEU A 67 3.00 -7.57 1.59
N ILE A 68 3.48 -8.48 0.73
CA ILE A 68 4.82 -8.44 0.16
C ILE A 68 4.68 -8.13 -1.33
N TYR A 69 5.32 -7.05 -1.77
CA TYR A 69 5.34 -6.62 -3.17
C TYR A 69 6.77 -6.62 -3.68
N GLU A 70 6.96 -7.14 -4.89
CA GLU A 70 8.17 -6.92 -5.67
C GLU A 70 7.87 -5.86 -6.73
N ILE A 71 8.72 -4.83 -6.79
CA ILE A 71 8.62 -3.71 -7.72
C ILE A 71 9.83 -3.75 -8.64
N ASP A 72 9.62 -3.64 -9.96
CA ASP A 72 10.70 -3.59 -10.93
C ASP A 72 11.28 -2.17 -11.11
N GLN A 73 12.29 -2.07 -11.96
CA GLN A 73 12.95 -0.81 -12.31
C GLN A 73 12.07 0.15 -13.13
N ASN A 74 10.92 -0.33 -13.63
CA ASN A 74 9.91 0.47 -14.32
C ASN A 74 8.79 0.90 -13.37
N GLU A 75 8.99 0.75 -12.06
CA GLU A 75 8.04 1.09 -11.00
C GLU A 75 6.77 0.21 -11.00
N ALA A 76 6.78 -0.90 -11.73
CA ALA A 76 5.66 -1.81 -11.85
C ALA A 76 5.72 -2.92 -10.80
N VAL A 77 4.56 -3.29 -10.25
CA VAL A 77 4.44 -4.48 -9.39
C VAL A 77 4.61 -5.73 -10.25
N ILE A 78 5.60 -6.55 -9.96
CA ILE A 78 5.86 -7.82 -10.68
C ILE A 78 5.37 -9.04 -9.92
N SER A 79 5.29 -8.96 -8.59
CA SER A 79 4.71 -10.02 -7.77
C SER A 79 4.08 -9.48 -6.50
N LYS A 80 3.08 -10.23 -6.01
CA LYS A 80 2.34 -9.95 -4.78
C LYS A 80 2.19 -11.26 -4.01
N ASN A 81 2.53 -11.22 -2.73
CA ASN A 81 2.33 -12.32 -1.79
C ASN A 81 1.70 -11.79 -0.49
N ARG A 82 0.99 -12.66 0.22
CA ARG A 82 0.37 -12.36 1.52
C ARG A 82 0.88 -13.37 2.55
N LYS A 83 1.19 -12.92 3.76
CA LYS A 83 1.57 -13.77 4.90
C LYS A 83 0.86 -13.31 6.16
N GLY A 84 0.37 -14.23 6.97
CA GLY A 84 -0.35 -13.90 8.20
C GLY A 84 -1.77 -13.40 7.94
N GLY A 85 -2.65 -13.59 8.92
CA GLY A 85 -4.10 -13.55 8.78
C GLY A 85 -4.66 -14.95 8.96
N GLY A 86 -5.09 -15.29 10.18
CA GLY A 86 -5.83 -16.52 10.48
C GLY A 86 -5.09 -17.87 10.47
N GLU A 87 -3.85 -17.97 10.01
CA GLU A 87 -3.05 -19.22 10.15
C GLU A 87 -1.90 -19.01 11.15
N GLU A 88 -1.91 -19.86 12.19
CA GLU A 88 -0.97 -19.91 13.31
C GLU A 88 0.48 -20.04 12.85
N LEU A 89 1.38 -19.39 13.61
CA LEU A 89 2.82 -19.66 13.63
C LEU A 89 3.11 -21.07 14.15
#